data_AF-A0A2P5PA29-F1
#
_entry.id   AF-A0A2P5PA29-F1
#
_cell.length_a   1.000
_cell.length_b   1.000
_cell.length_c   1.000
_cell.angle_alpha   90.00
_cell.angle_beta   90.00
_cell.angle_gamma   90.00
#
_symmetry.space_group_name_H-M   'P 1'
#
loop_
_entity.id
_entity.type
_entity.pdbx_description
1 polymer ?
#
loop_
_entity_poly.entity_id
_entity_poly.type
_entity_poly.pdbx_seq_one_letter_code
_entity_poly.pdbx_strand_id
1 'polypeptide(L)'
;MPKKKIPSPKEMRDWLESRENGTSEVELARTKGRDIRTIRASLQKAMDERRFNLAQIELLRNALKAHQEQLMGAVDWLQQNDDLPPRDLDIPWPVGSGEINSSSEEPPLEVALLREHLPKDQLWIRLDRWQKARKDYIDSLANVKQIAAEMLMQRTGGVFVDERFNPIEGAPTSVVNSENTVKLVESNLLELAYKRSIDSIFQKIPHSNENLEKSIKIDKHSGEARLGQGNTLAICPGKESVCKASIVSVLIELPVTPAANRIKTSWEELVAAKKELDETLKEIKLGILITGQCRICKRLKG
;
A
#
# COMPACT_ATOMS: atom_id res chain seq x y z
N MET A 1 36.29 47.88 -50.99
CA MET A 1 36.70 47.72 -49.58
C MET A 1 36.20 46.37 -49.07
N PRO A 2 37.06 45.55 -48.44
CA PRO A 2 36.64 44.25 -47.90
C PRO A 2 35.61 44.44 -46.78
N LYS A 3 34.48 43.73 -46.86
CA LYS A 3 33.45 43.74 -45.81
C LYS A 3 34.07 43.18 -44.52
N LYS A 4 34.09 43.98 -43.44
CA LYS A 4 34.58 43.52 -42.14
C LYS A 4 33.73 42.32 -41.67
N LYS A 5 34.38 41.25 -41.19
CA LYS A 5 33.70 40.03 -40.72
C LYS A 5 32.72 40.35 -39.59
N ILE A 6 31.57 39.69 -39.58
CA ILE A 6 30.59 39.77 -38.49
C ILE A 6 31.28 39.36 -37.18
N PRO A 7 31.10 40.10 -36.06
CA PRO A 7 31.69 39.75 -34.77
C PRO A 7 31.25 38.35 -34.33
N SER A 8 32.19 37.60 -33.74
CA SER A 8 31.89 36.28 -33.18
C SER A 8 31.04 36.37 -31.90
N PRO A 9 30.28 35.33 -31.52
CA PRO A 9 29.50 35.35 -30.27
C PRO A 9 30.33 35.62 -29.02
N LYS A 10 31.60 35.19 -29.01
CA LYS A 10 32.54 35.49 -27.92
C LYS A 10 32.89 36.98 -27.87
N GLU A 11 33.26 37.58 -29.00
CA GLU A 11 33.54 39.02 -29.06
C GLU A 11 32.32 39.86 -28.65
N MET A 12 31.11 39.45 -29.07
CA MET A 12 29.88 40.15 -28.69
C MET A 12 29.63 40.10 -27.17
N ARG A 13 29.95 38.98 -26.51
CA ARG A 13 29.90 38.84 -25.04
C ARG A 13 30.94 39.72 -24.34
N ASP A 14 32.18 39.74 -24.83
CA ASP A 14 33.24 40.58 -24.26
C ASP A 14 32.91 42.08 -24.37
N TRP A 15 32.23 42.48 -25.47
CA TRP A 15 31.77 43.86 -25.64
C TRP A 15 30.65 44.23 -24.65
N LEU A 16 29.72 43.30 -24.42
CA LEU A 16 28.66 43.48 -23.41
C LEU A 16 29.25 43.63 -22.01
N GLU A 17 30.22 42.79 -21.65
CA GLU A 17 30.92 42.87 -20.36
C GLU A 17 31.68 44.19 -20.21
N SER A 18 32.40 44.63 -21.25
CA SER A 18 33.10 45.93 -21.25
C SER A 18 32.14 47.11 -21.06
N ARG A 19 30.95 47.05 -21.69
CA ARG A 19 29.89 48.06 -21.52
C ARG A 19 29.35 48.07 -20.10
N GLU A 20 29.11 46.91 -19.50
CA GLU A 20 28.64 46.77 -18.11
C GLU A 20 29.69 47.27 -17.10
N ASN A 21 30.98 47.17 -17.45
CA ASN A 21 32.10 47.74 -16.69
C ASN A 21 32.31 49.24 -16.94
N GLY A 22 31.43 49.90 -17.69
CA GLY A 22 31.42 51.36 -17.88
C GLY A 22 32.13 51.87 -19.14
N THR A 23 32.64 51.00 -20.02
CA THR A 23 33.20 51.45 -21.31
C THR A 23 32.10 51.97 -22.22
N SER A 24 32.27 53.18 -22.76
CA SER A 24 31.26 53.77 -23.65
C SER A 24 31.22 53.08 -25.03
N GLU A 25 30.07 53.10 -25.71
CA GLU A 25 29.92 52.52 -27.06
C GLU A 25 30.86 53.15 -28.09
N VAL A 26 31.16 54.45 -27.94
CA VAL A 26 32.08 55.21 -28.80
C VAL A 26 33.51 54.75 -28.57
N GLU A 27 33.90 54.53 -27.31
CA GLU A 27 35.21 54.00 -26.96
C GLU A 27 35.38 52.57 -27.45
N LEU A 28 34.37 51.71 -27.30
CA LEU A 28 34.36 50.37 -27.89
C LEU A 28 34.51 50.39 -29.42
N ALA A 29 33.80 51.29 -30.11
CA ALA A 29 33.90 51.46 -31.56
C ALA A 29 35.31 51.89 -31.98
N ARG A 30 35.92 52.83 -31.26
CA ARG A 30 37.30 53.29 -31.49
C ARG A 30 38.32 52.19 -31.24
N THR A 31 38.26 51.54 -30.08
CA THR A 31 39.22 50.51 -29.64
C THR A 31 39.16 49.26 -30.52
N LYS A 32 37.97 48.83 -30.94
CA LYS A 32 37.80 47.65 -31.80
C LYS A 32 37.85 47.99 -33.30
N GLY A 33 37.96 49.27 -33.67
CA GLY A 33 37.98 49.73 -35.05
C GLY A 33 36.72 49.35 -35.84
N ARG A 34 35.54 49.44 -35.21
CA ARG A 34 34.23 49.06 -35.80
C ARG A 34 33.29 50.26 -35.87
N ASP A 35 32.36 50.22 -36.81
CA ASP A 35 31.32 51.24 -36.92
C ASP A 35 30.38 51.18 -35.69
N ILE A 36 29.99 52.34 -35.16
CA ILE A 36 29.17 52.43 -33.94
C ILE A 36 27.81 51.73 -34.10
N ARG A 37 27.22 51.71 -35.32
CA ARG A 37 25.98 50.98 -35.59
C ARG A 37 26.19 49.47 -35.46
N THR A 38 27.37 48.98 -35.84
CA THR A 38 27.74 47.57 -35.68
C THR A 38 27.92 47.22 -34.20
N ILE A 39 28.60 48.08 -33.43
CA ILE A 39 28.75 47.90 -31.97
C ILE A 39 27.37 47.85 -31.30
N ARG A 40 26.47 48.80 -31.57
CA ARG A 40 25.11 48.83 -31.03
C ARG A 40 24.30 47.58 -31.39
N ALA A 41 24.29 47.20 -32.66
CA ALA A 41 23.56 46.01 -33.11
C ALA A 41 24.10 44.72 -32.47
N SER A 42 25.42 44.58 -32.35
CA SER A 42 26.07 43.45 -31.69
C SER A 42 25.81 43.42 -30.17
N LEU A 43 25.84 44.57 -29.50
CA LEU A 43 25.49 44.69 -28.08
C LEU A 43 24.03 44.31 -27.84
N GLN A 44 23.11 44.82 -28.66
CA GLN A 44 21.69 44.46 -28.57
C GLN A 44 21.51 42.95 -28.75
N LYS A 45 22.14 42.36 -29.76
CA LYS A 45 22.12 40.91 -29.98
C LYS A 45 22.66 40.13 -28.78
N ALA A 46 23.79 40.55 -28.19
CA ALA A 46 24.35 39.92 -27.00
C ALA A 46 23.44 40.03 -25.78
N MET A 47 22.77 41.18 -25.60
CA MET A 47 21.78 41.38 -24.54
C MET A 47 20.56 40.46 -24.72
N ASP A 48 20.05 40.35 -25.95
CA ASP A 48 18.91 39.48 -26.26
C ASP A 48 19.27 38.01 -26.07
N GLU A 49 20.46 37.57 -26.49
CA GLU A 49 20.98 36.22 -26.24
C GLU A 49 21.12 35.94 -24.73
N ARG A 50 21.65 36.90 -23.95
CA ARG A 50 21.74 36.79 -22.49
C ARG A 50 20.37 36.67 -21.84
N ARG A 51 19.41 37.52 -22.24
CA ARG A 51 18.02 37.48 -21.74
C ARG A 51 17.35 36.15 -22.06
N PHE A 52 17.53 35.67 -23.29
CA PHE A 52 17.03 34.37 -23.71
C PHE A 52 17.62 33.23 -22.86
N ASN A 53 18.94 33.22 -22.66
CA ASN A 53 19.61 32.22 -21.83
C ASN A 53 19.11 32.25 -20.37
N LEU A 54 18.92 33.45 -19.80
CA LEU A 54 18.36 33.58 -18.45
C LEU A 54 16.93 33.04 -18.36
N ALA A 55 16.07 33.37 -19.34
CA ALA A 55 14.71 32.86 -19.42
C ALA A 55 14.70 31.33 -19.58
N GLN A 56 15.61 30.76 -20.37
CA GLN A 56 15.75 29.32 -20.54
C GLN A 56 16.20 28.64 -19.22
N ILE A 57 17.16 29.22 -18.50
CA ILE A 57 17.61 28.73 -17.20
C ILE A 57 16.45 28.77 -16.19
N GLU A 58 15.67 29.85 -16.17
CA GLU A 58 14.53 30.00 -15.29
C GLU A 58 13.42 28.98 -15.59
N LEU A 59 13.09 28.78 -16.87
CA LEU A 59 12.12 27.77 -17.31
C LEU A 59 12.57 26.36 -16.92
N LEU A 60 13.85 26.04 -17.12
CA LEU A 60 14.42 24.75 -16.71
C LEU A 60 14.37 24.57 -15.19
N ARG A 61 14.72 25.61 -14.42
CA ARG A 61 14.65 25.59 -12.96
C ARG A 61 13.22 25.32 -12.47
N ASN A 62 12.23 25.98 -13.07
CA ASN A 62 10.82 25.78 -12.72
C ASN A 62 10.33 24.38 -13.08
N ALA A 63 10.71 23.85 -14.25
CA ALA A 63 10.38 22.49 -14.65
C ALA A 63 11.00 21.44 -13.71
N LEU A 64 12.26 21.62 -13.32
CA LEU A 64 12.92 20.73 -12.36
C LEU A 64 12.28 20.80 -10.96
N LYS A 65 11.88 22.01 -10.53
CA LYS A 65 11.17 22.19 -9.25
C LYS A 65 9.82 21.46 -9.26
N ALA A 66 9.02 21.65 -10.31
CA ALA A 66 7.72 20.97 -10.46
C ALA A 66 7.88 19.44 -10.51
N HIS A 67 8.88 18.94 -11.24
CA HIS A 67 9.20 17.51 -11.28
C HIS A 67 9.60 16.98 -9.89
N GLN A 68 10.41 17.72 -9.13
CA GLN A 68 10.77 17.36 -7.77
C GLN A 68 9.54 17.29 -6.85
N GLU A 69 8.62 18.25 -6.97
CA GLU A 69 7.34 18.24 -6.24
C GLU A 69 6.48 17.02 -6.60
N GLN A 70 6.44 16.62 -7.86
CA GLN A 70 5.74 15.38 -8.30
C GLN A 70 6.36 14.13 -7.68
N LEU A 71 7.69 14.02 -7.65
CA LEU A 71 8.37 12.89 -7.01
C LEU A 71 8.10 12.84 -5.50
N MET A 72 8.05 14.01 -4.84
CA MET A 72 7.65 14.10 -3.43
C MET A 72 6.20 13.65 -3.23
N GLY A 73 5.29 14.01 -4.14
CA GLY A 73 3.93 13.53 -4.15
C GLY A 73 3.82 12.00 -4.27
N ALA A 74 4.71 11.35 -5.03
CA ALA A 74 4.78 9.89 -5.06
C ALA A 74 5.22 9.27 -3.72
N VAL A 75 6.15 9.92 -3.00
CA VAL A 75 6.56 9.50 -1.65
C VAL A 75 5.39 9.67 -0.67
N ASP A 76 4.63 10.76 -0.77
CA ASP A 76 3.42 10.98 0.03
C ASP A 76 2.36 9.92 -0.24
N TRP A 77 2.13 9.59 -1.51
CA TRP A 77 1.17 8.56 -1.92
C TRP A 77 1.54 7.18 -1.35
N LEU A 78 2.81 6.78 -1.42
CA LEU A 78 3.28 5.53 -0.80
C LEU A 78 3.01 5.52 0.70
N GLN A 79 3.34 6.62 1.40
CA GLN A 79 3.10 6.70 2.84
C GLN A 79 1.62 6.56 3.22
N GLN A 80 0.70 7.09 2.40
CA GLN A 80 -0.75 7.04 2.64
C GLN A 80 -1.38 5.69 2.26
N ASN A 81 -0.86 5.02 1.22
CA ASN A 81 -1.42 3.75 0.74
C ASN A 81 -0.89 2.53 1.49
N ASP A 82 0.19 2.70 2.27
CA ASP A 82 0.85 1.61 2.96
C ASP A 82 0.41 1.44 4.42
N ASP A 83 -0.84 1.79 4.75
CA ASP A 83 -1.37 1.64 6.11
C ASP A 83 -1.47 0.18 6.57
N LEU A 84 -1.33 -0.03 7.89
CA LEU A 84 -1.52 -1.35 8.48
C LEU A 84 -2.99 -1.77 8.36
N PRO A 85 -3.28 -3.00 7.89
CA PRO A 85 -4.65 -3.51 7.94
C PRO A 85 -5.13 -3.62 9.39
N PRO A 86 -6.45 -3.56 9.63
CA PRO A 86 -7.02 -3.89 10.95
C PRO A 86 -6.60 -5.28 11.42
N ARG A 87 -6.45 -5.46 12.73
CA ARG A 87 -6.07 -6.77 13.33
C ARG A 87 -7.14 -7.85 13.16
N ASP A 88 -8.37 -7.41 13.02
CA ASP A 88 -9.60 -8.17 12.86
C ASP A 88 -10.14 -8.05 11.43
N LEU A 89 -9.24 -7.84 10.45
CA LEU A 89 -9.59 -7.77 9.04
C LEU A 89 -10.46 -8.97 8.64
N ASP A 90 -11.70 -8.70 8.28
CA ASP A 90 -12.63 -9.74 7.85
C ASP A 90 -12.15 -10.37 6.54
N ILE A 91 -11.98 -11.70 6.56
CA ILE A 91 -11.53 -12.49 5.42
C ILE A 91 -12.70 -13.34 4.95
N PRO A 92 -13.16 -13.22 3.69
CA PRO A 92 -14.26 -14.04 3.20
C PRO A 92 -13.91 -15.55 3.24
N TRP A 93 -14.90 -16.39 3.54
CA TRP A 93 -14.79 -17.84 3.47
C TRP A 93 -15.98 -18.43 2.67
N PRO A 94 -15.76 -19.45 1.82
CA PRO A 94 -14.49 -20.05 1.48
C PRO A 94 -13.58 -19.07 0.74
N VAL A 95 -12.27 -19.19 0.97
CA VAL A 95 -11.28 -18.41 0.22
C VAL A 95 -11.30 -18.98 -1.20
N GLY A 96 -12.14 -18.40 -2.05
CA GLY A 96 -12.11 -18.71 -3.47
C GLY A 96 -10.69 -18.47 -4.00
N SER A 97 -10.29 -19.20 -5.04
CA SER A 97 -9.05 -18.91 -5.78
C SER A 97 -9.05 -17.52 -6.43
N GLY A 98 -10.19 -16.81 -6.38
CA GLY A 98 -10.25 -15.39 -6.67
C GLY A 98 -9.37 -14.65 -5.69
N GLU A 99 -8.28 -14.09 -6.21
CA GLU A 99 -7.42 -13.16 -5.51
C GLU A 99 -8.30 -12.27 -4.63
N ILE A 100 -8.05 -12.27 -3.31
CA ILE A 100 -8.66 -11.30 -2.41
C ILE A 100 -8.29 -9.97 -3.03
N ASN A 101 -9.23 -9.36 -3.75
CA ASN A 101 -9.06 -8.15 -4.53
C ASN A 101 -8.74 -7.07 -3.49
N SER A 102 -7.48 -7.03 -3.04
CA SER A 102 -6.89 -5.82 -2.51
C SER A 102 -7.15 -4.83 -3.62
N SER A 103 -8.05 -3.89 -3.38
CA SER A 103 -8.32 -2.77 -4.26
C SER A 103 -7.02 -1.96 -4.35
N SER A 104 -6.05 -2.51 -5.08
CA SER A 104 -4.79 -1.89 -5.36
C SER A 104 -5.16 -0.85 -6.38
N GLU A 105 -5.45 0.35 -5.91
CA GLU A 105 -5.36 1.51 -6.77
C GLU A 105 -4.05 1.40 -7.53
N GLU A 106 -4.14 1.49 -8.85
CA GLU A 106 -2.95 1.42 -9.68
C GLU A 106 -2.02 2.56 -9.26
N PRO A 107 -0.74 2.28 -8.96
CA PRO A 107 0.15 3.30 -8.46
C PRO A 107 0.26 4.44 -9.49
N PRO A 108 0.26 5.69 -9.05
CA PRO A 108 0.34 6.83 -9.96
C PRO A 108 1.67 6.80 -10.73
N LEU A 109 1.67 7.40 -11.93
CA LEU A 109 2.80 7.37 -12.85
C LEU A 109 4.10 7.89 -12.21
N GLU A 110 3.98 8.82 -11.26
CA GLU A 110 5.05 9.43 -10.49
C GLU A 110 5.82 8.40 -9.65
N VAL A 111 5.19 7.31 -9.20
CA VAL A 111 5.88 6.20 -8.49
C VAL A 111 6.84 5.48 -9.43
N ALA A 112 6.47 5.29 -10.70
CA ALA A 112 7.38 4.72 -11.69
C ALA A 112 8.58 5.65 -11.96
N LEU A 113 8.36 6.97 -12.00
CA LEU A 113 9.43 7.96 -12.14
C LEU A 113 10.34 7.98 -10.90
N LEU A 114 9.77 7.87 -9.70
CA LEU A 114 10.51 7.75 -8.45
C LEU A 114 11.41 6.52 -8.47
N ARG A 115 10.93 5.39 -9.00
CA ARG A 115 11.74 4.17 -9.18
C ARG A 115 12.88 4.34 -10.16
N GLU A 116 12.69 5.11 -11.24
CA GLU A 116 13.78 5.47 -12.15
C GLU A 116 14.84 6.37 -11.47
N HIS A 117 14.45 7.22 -10.53
CA HIS A 117 15.38 8.03 -9.73
C HIS A 117 16.16 7.22 -8.71
N LEU A 118 15.52 6.21 -8.13
CA LEU A 118 16.01 5.46 -6.97
C LEU A 118 16.16 3.95 -7.25
N PRO A 119 16.72 3.48 -8.38
CA PRO A 119 16.55 2.10 -8.84
C PRO A 119 17.11 1.01 -7.92
N LYS A 120 18.05 1.38 -7.03
CA LYS A 120 18.71 0.47 -6.07
C LYS A 120 18.57 0.95 -4.63
N ASP A 121 17.64 1.86 -4.40
CA ASP A 121 17.42 2.42 -3.07
C ASP A 121 16.78 1.38 -2.14
N GLN A 122 17.07 1.51 -0.84
CA GLN A 122 16.50 0.63 0.20
C GLN A 122 14.98 0.75 0.28
N LEU A 123 14.39 1.86 -0.19
CA LEU A 123 12.95 2.06 -0.28
C LEU A 123 12.25 0.86 -0.92
N TRP A 124 12.70 0.40 -2.09
CA TRP A 124 12.00 -0.65 -2.83
C TRP A 124 12.14 -2.01 -2.16
N ILE A 125 13.30 -2.29 -1.57
CA ILE A 125 13.54 -3.53 -0.82
C ILE A 125 12.61 -3.59 0.40
N ARG A 126 12.46 -2.47 1.12
CA ARG A 126 11.58 -2.37 2.29
C ARG A 126 10.11 -2.41 1.90
N LEU A 127 9.73 -1.78 0.78
CA LEU A 127 8.37 -1.83 0.24
C LEU A 127 7.98 -3.27 -0.12
N ASP A 128 8.81 -3.98 -0.88
CA ASP A 128 8.59 -5.39 -1.24
C ASP A 128 8.49 -6.28 0.01
N ARG A 129 9.35 -6.02 1.01
CA ARG A 129 9.32 -6.74 2.30
C ARG A 129 8.02 -6.50 3.06
N TRP A 130 7.56 -5.26 3.13
CA TRP A 130 6.28 -4.91 3.76
C TRP A 130 5.10 -5.54 3.02
N GLN A 131 5.06 -5.47 1.69
CA GLN A 131 4.01 -6.10 0.87
C GLN A 131 3.96 -7.61 1.09
N LYS A 132 5.12 -8.27 1.15
CA LYS A 132 5.21 -9.69 1.45
C LYS A 132 4.70 -10.01 2.86
N ALA A 133 5.14 -9.26 3.88
CA ALA A 133 4.68 -9.46 5.26
C ALA A 133 3.17 -9.22 5.40
N ARG A 134 2.61 -8.27 4.64
CA ARG A 134 1.17 -7.99 4.59
C ARG A 134 0.41 -9.17 3.99
N LYS A 135 0.90 -9.72 2.88
CA LYS A 135 0.34 -10.92 2.28
C LYS A 135 0.39 -12.11 3.24
N ASP A 136 1.55 -12.38 3.84
CA ASP A 136 1.74 -13.47 4.79
C ASP A 136 0.79 -13.36 6.00
N TYR A 137 0.51 -12.15 6.47
CA TYR A 137 -0.48 -11.89 7.51
C TYR A 137 -1.92 -12.20 7.05
N ILE A 138 -2.33 -11.71 5.88
CA ILE A 138 -3.66 -11.99 5.30
C ILE A 138 -3.85 -13.49 5.08
N ASP A 139 -2.84 -14.17 4.53
CA ASP A 139 -2.86 -15.62 4.32
C ASP A 139 -2.95 -16.38 5.65
N SER A 140 -2.34 -15.86 6.72
CA SER A 140 -2.45 -16.44 8.07
C SER A 140 -3.86 -16.29 8.65
N LEU A 141 -4.53 -15.15 8.43
CA LEU A 141 -5.93 -14.95 8.82
C LEU A 141 -6.85 -15.92 8.07
N ALA A 142 -6.68 -16.01 6.75
CA ALA A 142 -7.41 -16.93 5.88
C ALA A 142 -7.25 -18.39 6.33
N ASN A 143 -6.02 -18.81 6.62
CA ASN A 143 -5.71 -20.16 7.08
C ASN A 143 -6.38 -20.51 8.42
N VAL A 144 -6.43 -19.56 9.37
CA VAL A 144 -7.13 -19.81 10.64
C VAL A 144 -8.63 -19.96 10.44
N LYS A 145 -9.25 -19.15 9.57
CA LYS A 145 -10.67 -19.29 9.23
C LYS A 145 -10.94 -20.65 8.57
N GLN A 146 -10.06 -21.10 7.68
CA GLN A 146 -10.13 -22.43 7.07
C GLN A 146 -10.02 -23.56 8.11
N ILE A 147 -9.02 -23.52 8.99
CA ILE A 147 -8.83 -24.51 10.05
C ILE A 147 -10.02 -24.53 11.02
N ALA A 148 -10.58 -23.36 11.34
CA ALA A 148 -11.79 -23.27 12.16
C ALA A 148 -12.96 -24.01 11.51
N ALA A 149 -13.17 -23.80 10.20
CA ALA A 149 -14.22 -24.48 9.44
C ALA A 149 -14.00 -26.01 9.45
N GLU A 150 -12.78 -26.47 9.18
CA GLU A 150 -12.44 -27.90 9.18
C GLU A 150 -12.65 -28.54 10.56
N MET A 151 -12.18 -27.90 11.63
CA MET A 151 -12.37 -28.38 13.01
C MET A 151 -13.85 -28.47 13.38
N LEU A 152 -14.65 -27.45 13.03
CA LEU A 152 -16.09 -27.43 13.29
C LEU A 152 -16.79 -28.56 12.54
N MET A 153 -16.52 -28.72 11.25
CA MET A 153 -17.08 -29.80 10.45
C MET A 153 -16.69 -31.18 10.99
N GLN A 154 -15.40 -31.41 11.27
CA GLN A 154 -14.91 -32.70 11.74
C GLN A 154 -15.53 -33.10 13.09
N ARG A 155 -15.67 -32.16 14.03
CA ARG A 155 -16.18 -32.47 15.38
C ARG A 155 -17.70 -32.51 15.49
N THR A 156 -18.41 -31.80 14.61
CA THR A 156 -19.88 -31.78 14.61
C THR A 156 -20.47 -32.79 13.61
N GLY A 157 -19.69 -33.20 12.61
CA GLY A 157 -20.19 -33.92 11.43
C GLY A 157 -21.12 -33.07 10.57
N GLY A 158 -21.04 -31.74 10.71
CA GLY A 158 -21.94 -30.79 10.05
C GLY A 158 -21.44 -30.25 8.72
N VAL A 159 -22.34 -29.55 8.03
CA VAL A 159 -22.08 -28.83 6.78
C VAL A 159 -22.37 -27.35 6.98
N PHE A 160 -21.56 -26.47 6.38
CA PHE A 160 -21.79 -25.04 6.44
C PHE A 160 -22.94 -24.61 5.52
N VAL A 161 -23.78 -23.73 6.04
CA VAL A 161 -24.92 -23.15 5.36
C VAL A 161 -24.95 -21.64 5.53
N ASP A 162 -25.60 -20.95 4.59
CA ASP A 162 -25.89 -19.53 4.68
C ASP A 162 -26.99 -19.23 5.73
N GLU A 163 -27.34 -17.96 5.89
CA GLU A 163 -28.40 -17.51 6.82
C GLU A 163 -29.80 -18.04 6.48
N ARG A 164 -29.99 -18.53 5.27
CA ARG A 164 -31.23 -19.15 4.77
C ARG A 164 -31.15 -20.68 4.79
N PHE A 165 -30.10 -21.23 5.39
CA PHE A 165 -29.82 -22.66 5.50
C PHE A 165 -29.56 -23.38 4.16
N ASN A 166 -29.12 -22.65 3.14
CA ASN A 166 -28.62 -23.23 1.89
C ASN A 166 -27.14 -23.60 2.02
N PRO A 167 -26.69 -24.75 1.49
CA PRO A 167 -25.27 -25.09 1.45
C PRO A 167 -24.43 -24.03 0.76
N ILE A 168 -23.25 -23.72 1.32
CA ILE A 168 -22.31 -22.75 0.74
C ILE A 168 -21.51 -23.41 -0.37
N GLU A 169 -21.51 -22.80 -1.56
CA GLU A 169 -20.71 -23.29 -2.70
C GLU A 169 -19.21 -23.18 -2.41
N GLY A 170 -18.45 -24.24 -2.72
CA GLY A 170 -17.01 -24.29 -2.46
C GLY A 170 -16.63 -24.65 -1.01
N ALA A 171 -17.59 -24.74 -0.09
CA ALA A 171 -17.34 -25.35 1.21
C ALA A 171 -17.01 -26.85 1.03
N PRO A 172 -16.09 -27.41 1.83
CA PRO A 172 -15.86 -28.86 1.81
C PRO A 172 -17.19 -29.56 2.12
N THR A 173 -17.69 -30.41 1.23
CA THR A 173 -18.90 -31.18 1.49
C THR A 173 -18.53 -32.61 1.81
N SER A 174 -18.79 -33.04 3.04
CA SER A 174 -19.05 -34.44 3.32
C SER A 174 -20.38 -34.80 2.65
N VAL A 175 -20.40 -35.87 1.84
CA VAL A 175 -21.60 -36.34 1.13
C VAL A 175 -22.67 -36.68 2.16
N VAL A 176 -23.61 -35.78 2.44
CA VAL A 176 -24.64 -36.01 3.45
C VAL A 176 -26.01 -35.61 2.92
N ASN A 177 -26.76 -36.59 2.43
CA ASN A 177 -28.17 -36.46 2.02
C ASN A 177 -29.12 -36.91 3.15
N SER A 178 -28.87 -36.50 4.40
CA SER A 178 -29.71 -36.92 5.53
C SER A 178 -30.40 -35.73 6.19
N GLU A 179 -31.69 -35.85 6.48
CA GLU A 179 -32.48 -34.84 7.21
C GLU A 179 -31.91 -34.54 8.61
N ASN A 180 -31.04 -35.41 9.14
CA ASN A 180 -30.39 -35.29 10.45
C ASN A 180 -28.96 -34.74 10.39
N THR A 181 -28.59 -34.06 9.31
CA THR A 181 -27.27 -33.43 9.17
C THR A 181 -27.19 -32.17 10.00
N VAL A 182 -26.10 -31.99 10.75
CA VAL A 182 -25.85 -30.74 11.47
C VAL A 182 -25.61 -29.62 10.47
N LYS A 183 -26.36 -28.53 10.57
CA LYS A 183 -26.16 -27.34 9.74
C LYS A 183 -25.43 -26.27 10.54
N LEU A 184 -24.29 -25.80 10.07
CA LEU A 184 -23.45 -24.79 10.71
C LEU A 184 -23.67 -23.45 10.00
N VAL A 185 -24.21 -22.43 10.68
CA VAL A 185 -24.50 -21.12 10.06
C VAL A 185 -23.21 -20.32 9.97
N GLU A 186 -22.66 -20.16 8.76
CA GLU A 186 -21.32 -19.62 8.52
C GLU A 186 -21.13 -18.20 9.08
N SER A 187 -22.01 -17.26 8.69
CA SER A 187 -21.92 -15.84 9.08
C SER A 187 -21.99 -15.60 10.59
N ASN A 188 -22.43 -16.59 11.36
CA ASN A 188 -22.53 -16.52 12.80
C ASN A 188 -21.44 -17.33 13.50
N LEU A 189 -21.30 -18.60 13.16
CA LEU A 189 -20.43 -19.53 13.88
C LEU A 189 -18.97 -19.38 13.49
N LEU A 190 -18.69 -19.26 12.18
CA LEU A 190 -17.32 -19.11 11.70
C LEU A 190 -16.76 -17.73 12.05
N GLU A 191 -17.59 -16.70 11.92
CA GLU A 191 -17.27 -15.34 12.39
C GLU A 191 -17.00 -15.27 13.89
N LEU A 192 -17.81 -15.96 14.71
CA LEU A 192 -17.58 -16.04 16.15
C LEU A 192 -16.26 -16.73 16.46
N ALA A 193 -15.94 -17.84 15.77
CA ALA A 193 -14.68 -18.56 15.95
C ALA A 193 -13.48 -17.69 15.57
N TYR A 194 -13.56 -17.04 14.42
CA TYR A 194 -12.53 -16.12 13.94
C TYR A 194 -12.30 -14.96 14.92
N LYS A 195 -13.35 -14.19 15.25
CA LYS A 195 -13.24 -13.04 16.16
C LYS A 195 -12.70 -13.42 17.53
N ARG A 196 -13.18 -14.53 18.10
CA ARG A 196 -12.69 -15.01 19.40
C ARG A 196 -11.20 -15.39 19.34
N SER A 197 -10.74 -15.98 18.24
CA SER A 197 -9.32 -16.26 18.04
C SER A 197 -8.50 -14.99 17.95
N ILE A 198 -8.92 -14.01 17.14
CA ILE A 198 -8.25 -12.70 17.03
C ILE A 198 -8.19 -12.00 18.40
N ASP A 199 -9.31 -11.95 19.11
CA ASP A 199 -9.37 -11.35 20.45
C ASP A 199 -8.44 -12.05 21.42
N SER A 200 -8.42 -13.38 21.43
CA SER A 200 -7.51 -14.15 22.29
C SER A 200 -6.03 -13.95 21.94
N ILE A 201 -5.70 -13.69 20.67
CA ILE A 201 -4.31 -13.48 20.22
C ILE A 201 -3.83 -12.08 20.61
N PHE A 202 -4.67 -11.06 20.45
CA PHE A 202 -4.28 -9.65 20.57
C PHE A 202 -4.70 -8.97 21.87
N GLN A 203 -5.70 -9.49 22.59
CA GLN A 203 -6.14 -8.95 23.87
C GLN A 203 -5.47 -9.66 25.04
N LYS A 204 -5.11 -8.89 26.08
CA LYS A 204 -4.50 -9.42 27.31
C LYS A 204 -5.52 -10.00 28.30
N ILE A 205 -6.82 -9.85 28.06
CA ILE A 205 -7.84 -10.29 29.01
C ILE A 205 -8.23 -11.73 28.64
N PRO A 206 -7.97 -12.72 29.52
CA PRO A 206 -8.47 -14.06 29.31
C PRO A 206 -9.99 -14.01 29.34
N HIS A 207 -10.64 -14.22 28.20
CA HIS A 207 -12.07 -14.51 28.20
C HIS A 207 -12.27 -15.78 29.02
N SER A 208 -13.00 -15.70 30.14
CA SER A 208 -13.27 -16.91 30.91
C SER A 208 -14.06 -17.90 30.03
N ASN A 209 -13.55 -19.12 29.91
CA ASN A 209 -14.21 -20.18 29.15
C ASN A 209 -15.59 -20.50 29.73
N GLU A 210 -15.78 -20.30 31.04
CA GLU A 210 -17.05 -20.44 31.73
C GLU A 210 -18.16 -19.55 31.16
N ASN A 211 -17.82 -18.37 30.64
CA ASN A 211 -18.80 -17.47 30.03
C ASN A 211 -19.24 -17.96 28.65
N LEU A 212 -18.39 -18.70 27.93
CA LEU A 212 -18.70 -19.19 26.59
C LEU A 212 -19.72 -20.34 26.63
N GLU A 213 -19.52 -21.31 27.53
CA GLU A 213 -20.47 -22.41 27.69
C GLU A 213 -21.86 -21.91 28.11
N LYS A 214 -21.91 -20.87 28.94
CA LYS A 214 -23.16 -20.25 29.38
C LYS A 214 -23.79 -19.37 28.30
N SER A 215 -22.99 -18.77 27.41
CA SER A 215 -23.50 -17.92 26.34
C SER A 215 -24.16 -18.73 25.23
N ILE A 216 -23.70 -19.95 24.94
CA ILE A 216 -24.33 -20.80 23.92
C ILE A 216 -25.52 -21.54 24.54
N LYS A 217 -26.74 -21.17 24.14
CA LYS A 217 -27.99 -21.78 24.60
C LYS A 217 -28.50 -22.80 23.59
N ILE A 218 -29.13 -23.86 24.09
CA ILE A 218 -29.78 -24.89 23.28
C ILE A 218 -31.28 -24.67 23.33
N ASP A 219 -31.91 -24.57 22.17
CA ASP A 219 -33.36 -24.69 22.03
C ASP A 219 -33.70 -26.12 21.62
N LYS A 220 -34.25 -26.89 22.58
CA LYS A 220 -34.61 -28.29 22.35
C LYS A 220 -35.82 -28.47 21.43
N HIS A 221 -36.61 -27.42 21.20
CA HIS A 221 -37.79 -27.52 20.36
C HIS A 221 -37.42 -27.42 18.88
N SER A 222 -36.56 -26.45 18.53
CA SER A 222 -36.07 -26.26 17.16
C SER A 222 -34.79 -27.05 16.84
N GLY A 223 -34.10 -27.57 17.86
CA GLY A 223 -32.80 -28.21 17.69
C GLY A 223 -31.66 -27.21 17.45
N GLU A 224 -31.87 -25.93 17.77
CA GLU A 224 -30.91 -24.86 17.52
C GLU A 224 -29.90 -24.67 18.66
N ALA A 225 -28.64 -24.44 18.30
CA ALA A 225 -27.64 -23.85 19.18
C ALA A 225 -27.50 -22.36 18.86
N ARG A 226 -27.75 -21.49 19.84
CA ARG A 226 -27.80 -20.02 19.67
C ARG A 226 -26.83 -19.30 20.59
N LEU A 227 -26.27 -18.18 20.14
CA LEU A 227 -25.47 -17.30 20.99
C LEU A 227 -26.39 -16.33 21.76
N GLY A 228 -26.52 -16.53 23.06
CA GLY A 228 -27.38 -15.73 23.93
C GLY A 228 -28.86 -15.91 23.59
N GLN A 229 -29.56 -14.79 23.37
CA GLN A 229 -30.92 -14.77 22.79
C GLN A 229 -30.91 -14.49 21.27
N GLY A 230 -29.72 -14.31 20.68
CA GLY A 230 -29.54 -13.81 19.33
C GLY A 230 -29.33 -14.92 18.30
N ASN A 231 -28.21 -14.82 17.60
CA ASN A 231 -27.91 -15.52 16.35
C ASN A 231 -27.84 -17.04 16.51
N THR A 232 -28.41 -17.76 15.54
CA THR A 232 -28.32 -19.22 15.42
C THR A 232 -26.93 -19.58 14.88
N LEU A 233 -26.20 -20.38 15.65
CA LEU A 233 -24.87 -20.88 15.30
C LEU A 233 -24.96 -22.19 14.53
N ALA A 234 -25.86 -23.08 14.94
CA ALA A 234 -26.06 -24.37 14.29
C ALA A 234 -27.46 -24.93 14.53
N ILE A 235 -27.90 -25.82 13.64
CA ILE A 235 -29.10 -26.64 13.77
C ILE A 235 -28.66 -28.12 13.88
N CYS A 236 -28.94 -28.76 15.01
CA CYS A 236 -28.44 -30.10 15.34
C CYS A 236 -29.55 -30.97 16.00
N PRO A 237 -30.64 -31.30 15.29
CA PRO A 237 -31.81 -31.96 15.88
C PRO A 237 -31.45 -33.33 16.48
N GLY A 238 -31.78 -33.52 17.75
CA GLY A 238 -31.47 -34.73 18.53
C GLY A 238 -29.99 -34.89 18.91
N LYS A 239 -29.13 -33.93 18.57
CA LYS A 239 -27.69 -33.93 18.86
C LYS A 239 -27.23 -32.62 19.51
N GLU A 240 -28.14 -31.83 20.06
CA GLU A 240 -27.90 -30.43 20.44
C GLU A 240 -26.80 -30.31 21.50
N SER A 241 -26.84 -31.15 22.54
CA SER A 241 -25.84 -31.15 23.62
C SER A 241 -24.44 -31.51 23.12
N VAL A 242 -24.35 -32.51 22.23
CA VAL A 242 -23.08 -32.95 21.64
C VAL A 242 -22.57 -31.86 20.69
N CYS A 243 -23.45 -31.30 19.86
CA CYS A 243 -23.14 -30.21 18.93
C CYS A 243 -22.58 -28.99 19.66
N LYS A 244 -23.26 -28.55 20.74
CA LYS A 244 -22.80 -27.46 21.60
C LYS A 244 -21.43 -27.75 22.19
N ALA A 245 -21.22 -28.93 22.77
CA ALA A 245 -19.94 -29.31 23.37
C ALA A 245 -18.81 -29.29 22.32
N SER A 246 -19.06 -29.83 21.12
CA SER A 246 -18.12 -29.77 19.99
C SER A 246 -17.81 -28.33 19.60
N ILE A 247 -18.81 -27.47 19.42
CA ILE A 247 -18.61 -26.05 19.08
C ILE A 247 -17.76 -25.35 20.14
N VAL A 248 -18.12 -25.48 21.42
CA VAL A 248 -17.37 -24.89 22.54
C VAL A 248 -15.92 -25.36 22.53
N SER A 249 -15.69 -26.67 22.33
CA SER A 249 -14.34 -27.23 22.30
C SER A 249 -13.47 -26.60 21.20
N VAL A 250 -14.03 -26.40 20.00
CA VAL A 250 -13.31 -25.72 18.90
C VAL A 250 -13.02 -24.27 19.24
N LEU A 251 -13.99 -23.54 19.79
CA LEU A 251 -13.82 -22.13 20.17
C LEU A 251 -12.79 -21.92 21.30
N ILE A 252 -12.53 -22.93 22.11
CA ILE A 252 -11.49 -22.91 23.15
C ILE A 252 -10.12 -23.30 22.58
N GLU A 253 -10.08 -24.28 21.68
CA GLU A 253 -8.83 -24.82 21.15
C GLU A 253 -8.26 -24.03 19.97
N LEU A 254 -9.12 -23.43 19.13
CA LEU A 254 -8.69 -22.70 17.94
C LEU A 254 -7.64 -21.61 18.23
N PRO A 255 -7.76 -20.78 19.28
CA PRO A 255 -6.76 -19.76 19.60
C PRO A 255 -5.38 -20.29 20.00
N VAL A 256 -5.28 -21.55 20.44
CA VAL A 256 -4.00 -22.17 20.83
C VAL A 256 -3.35 -22.98 19.70
N THR A 257 -4.00 -23.06 18.53
CA THR A 257 -3.46 -23.76 17.37
C THR A 257 -2.17 -23.09 16.85
N PRO A 258 -1.28 -23.85 16.17
CA PRO A 258 -0.12 -23.27 15.50
C PRO A 258 -0.50 -22.18 14.48
N ALA A 259 -1.65 -22.34 13.80
CA ALA A 259 -2.15 -21.35 12.84
C ALA A 259 -2.56 -20.03 13.52
N ALA A 260 -3.23 -20.08 14.67
CA ALA A 260 -3.52 -18.90 15.48
C ALA A 260 -2.23 -18.20 15.95
N ASN A 261 -1.23 -18.96 16.41
CA ASN A 261 0.07 -18.39 16.76
C ASN A 261 0.80 -17.75 15.57
N ARG A 262 0.59 -18.26 14.35
CA ARG A 262 1.15 -17.67 13.11
C ARG A 262 0.57 -16.29 12.80
N ILE A 263 -0.69 -16.01 13.15
CA ILE A 263 -1.27 -14.66 13.04
C ILE A 263 -0.47 -13.66 13.87
N LYS A 264 -0.14 -14.02 15.12
CA LYS A 264 0.63 -13.14 16.00
C LYS A 264 2.00 -12.82 15.43
N THR A 265 2.74 -13.85 15.01
CA THR A 265 4.11 -13.67 14.49
C THR A 265 4.11 -12.91 13.17
N SER A 266 3.21 -13.24 12.23
CA SER A 266 3.07 -12.50 10.97
C SER A 266 2.63 -11.04 11.17
N TRP A 267 1.78 -10.76 12.18
CA TRP A 267 1.44 -9.38 12.56
C TRP A 267 2.65 -8.61 13.09
N GLU A 268 3.46 -9.21 13.97
CA GLU A 268 4.68 -8.59 14.49
C GLU A 268 5.69 -8.31 13.36
N GLU A 269 5.86 -9.26 12.43
CA GLU A 269 6.68 -9.09 11.22
C GLU A 269 6.17 -7.95 10.33
N LEU A 270 4.85 -7.86 10.11
CA LEU A 270 4.20 -6.80 9.35
C LEU A 270 4.41 -5.42 9.98
N VAL A 271 4.21 -5.29 11.30
CA VAL A 271 4.45 -4.03 12.03
C VAL A 271 5.91 -3.61 11.95
N ALA A 272 6.84 -4.56 12.09
CA ALA A 272 8.27 -4.27 11.97
C ALA A 272 8.64 -3.80 10.56
N ALA A 273 8.17 -4.49 9.51
CA ALA A 273 8.42 -4.13 8.12
C ALA A 273 7.84 -2.75 7.77
N LYS A 274 6.62 -2.45 8.24
CA LYS A 274 6.00 -1.14 8.06
C LYS A 274 6.82 -0.03 8.72
N LYS A 275 7.31 -0.25 9.95
CA LYS A 275 8.15 0.71 10.66
C LYS A 275 9.44 1.02 9.87
N GLU A 276 10.12 -0.01 9.36
CA GLU A 276 11.33 0.17 8.53
C GLU A 276 11.02 0.96 7.25
N LEU A 277 9.89 0.69 6.59
CA LEU A 277 9.43 1.42 5.40
C LEU A 277 9.15 2.89 5.72
N ASP A 278 8.41 3.16 6.81
CA ASP A 278 8.09 4.52 7.25
C ASP A 278 9.33 5.34 7.60
N GLU A 279 10.34 4.71 8.21
CA GLU A 279 11.63 5.34 8.48
C GLU A 279 12.34 5.74 7.19
N THR A 280 12.39 4.88 6.17
CA THR A 280 12.98 5.23 4.87
C THR A 280 12.22 6.31 4.14
N LEU A 281 10.88 6.25 4.14
CA LEU A 281 10.06 7.30 3.52
C LEU A 281 10.30 8.65 4.20
N LYS A 282 10.44 8.67 5.54
CA LYS A 282 10.80 9.89 6.29
C LYS A 282 12.21 10.39 5.96
N GLU A 283 13.20 9.51 5.85
CA GLU A 283 14.57 9.88 5.45
C GLU A 283 14.59 10.55 4.07
N ILE A 284 13.88 9.98 3.09
CA ILE A 284 13.74 10.57 1.75
C ILE A 284 13.09 11.96 1.84
N LYS A 285 12.05 12.12 2.66
CA LYS A 285 11.39 13.41 2.87
C LYS A 285 12.32 14.46 3.49
N LEU A 286 13.14 14.06 4.45
CA LEU A 286 14.12 14.94 5.10
C LEU A 286 15.26 15.34 4.15
N GLY A 287 15.53 14.56 3.11
CA GLY A 287 16.53 14.87 2.10
C GLY A 287 16.24 16.11 1.25
N ILE A 288 14.98 16.59 1.22
CA ILE A 288 14.45 17.73 0.42
C ILE A 288 14.58 17.53 -1.11
N LEU A 289 15.59 16.81 -1.58
CA LEU A 289 15.91 16.56 -2.97
C LEU A 289 16.04 15.05 -3.24
N ILE A 290 15.31 14.57 -4.24
CA ILE A 290 15.40 13.19 -4.70
C ILE A 290 16.48 13.14 -5.79
N THR A 291 17.55 12.42 -5.50
CA THR A 291 18.70 12.33 -6.40
C THR A 291 18.42 11.37 -7.57
N GLY A 292 19.36 11.26 -8.52
CA GLY A 292 19.21 10.40 -9.70
C GLY A 292 18.59 11.10 -10.91
N GLN A 293 18.27 10.32 -11.94
CA GLN A 293 17.71 10.84 -13.20
C GLN A 293 16.70 9.86 -13.80
N CYS A 294 15.46 10.31 -13.96
CA CYS A 294 14.47 9.62 -14.80
C CYS A 294 14.50 10.09 -16.26
N ARG A 295 13.66 9.47 -17.09
CA ARG A 295 13.40 9.85 -18.48
C ARG A 295 12.99 11.33 -18.65
N ILE A 296 12.28 11.92 -17.69
CA ILE A 296 11.87 13.34 -17.75
C ILE A 296 13.08 14.24 -17.52
N CYS A 297 13.90 13.95 -16.49
CA CYS A 297 15.13 14.70 -16.24
C CYS A 297 16.09 14.69 -17.43
N LYS A 298 16.19 13.55 -18.13
CA LYS A 298 17.00 13.44 -19.36
C LYS A 298 16.47 14.35 -20.46
N ARG A 299 15.15 14.35 -20.71
CA ARG A 299 14.54 15.24 -21.72
C ARG A 299 14.70 16.73 -21.39
N LEU A 300 14.62 17.11 -20.11
CA LEU A 300 14.77 18.50 -19.69
C LEU A 300 16.21 19.03 -19.85
N LYS A 301 17.21 18.15 -19.78
CA LYS A 301 18.62 18.55 -19.90
C LYS A 301 19.12 18.62 -21.35
N GLY A 302 18.36 18.11 -22.31
CA GLY A 302 18.79 17.93 -23.71
C GLY A 302 19.81 16.81 -23.84
#